data_AF-G3NYM4-F1
#
_entry.id   AF-G3NYM4-F1
#
_cell.length_a   1.000
_cell.length_b   1.000
_cell.length_c   1.000
_cell.angle_alpha   90.00
_cell.angle_beta   90.00
_cell.angle_gamma   90.00
#
_symmetry.space_group_name_H-M   'P 1'
#
loop_
_entity.id
_entity.type
_entity.pdbx_description
1 polymer ?
#
loop_
_entity_poly.entity_id
_entity_poly.type
_entity_poly.pdbx_seq_one_letter_code
_entity_poly.pdbx_strand_id
1 'polypeptide(L)'
;MAALYVFTMFCTKSKNVLGSPLLPKPFLFGDQCKSAGSLLQSAVTRTLAAPPGHYDMFLRFLCGLLSPHCHNNLLCGNLYPQKNLKVGGLDEARRLLERTIRTAEENNRDRVENLKECLREMTQEDE
;
A
#
# COMPACT_ATOMS: atom_id res chain seq x y z
N MET A 1 9.44 -5.95 8.42
CA MET A 1 9.99 -6.82 7.35
C MET A 1 8.96 -7.21 6.29
N ALA A 2 7.74 -7.62 6.63
CA ALA A 2 6.72 -7.98 5.63
C ALA A 2 6.42 -6.86 4.60
N ALA A 3 6.21 -5.62 5.06
CA ALA A 3 5.95 -4.48 4.17
C ALA A 3 7.11 -4.22 3.19
N LEU A 4 8.35 -4.25 3.69
CA LEU A 4 9.55 -4.12 2.85
C LEU A 4 9.63 -5.22 1.80
N TYR A 5 9.41 -6.49 2.18
CA TYR A 5 9.40 -7.60 1.24
C TYR A 5 8.34 -7.41 0.14
N VAL A 6 7.11 -7.04 0.51
CA VAL A 6 6.01 -6.78 -0.42
C VAL A 6 6.40 -5.65 -1.40
N PHE A 7 6.94 -4.55 -0.87
CA PHE A 7 7.40 -3.41 -1.67
C PHE A 7 8.54 -3.80 -2.60
N THR A 8 9.56 -4.53 -2.13
CA THR A 8 10.67 -5.04 -2.94
C THR A 8 10.16 -5.90 -4.09
N MET A 9 9.25 -6.83 -3.83
CA MET A 9 8.70 -7.71 -4.87
C MET A 9 7.87 -6.93 -5.89
N PHE A 10 7.11 -5.94 -5.44
CA PHE A 10 6.35 -5.05 -6.32
C PHE A 10 7.29 -4.25 -7.23
N CYS A 11 8.31 -3.60 -6.69
CA CYS A 11 9.16 -2.68 -7.44
C CYS A 11 10.21 -3.36 -8.32
N THR A 12 10.79 -4.49 -7.88
CA THR A 12 11.91 -5.13 -8.59
C THR A 12 11.50 -6.28 -9.48
N LYS A 13 10.37 -6.94 -9.16
CA LYS A 13 9.87 -8.11 -9.88
C LYS A 13 8.53 -7.87 -10.54
N SER A 14 7.95 -6.67 -10.40
CA SER A 14 6.59 -6.40 -10.83
C SER A 14 5.66 -7.52 -10.38
N LYS A 15 5.66 -7.82 -9.08
CA LYS A 15 4.79 -8.84 -8.49
C LYS A 15 4.05 -8.32 -7.26
N ASN A 16 2.73 -8.27 -7.34
CA ASN A 16 1.87 -8.13 -6.16
C ASN A 16 1.75 -9.49 -5.45
N VAL A 17 2.54 -9.70 -4.40
CA VAL A 17 2.51 -10.94 -3.59
C VAL A 17 1.32 -11.03 -2.64
N LEU A 18 0.54 -9.94 -2.49
CA LEU A 18 -0.70 -9.94 -1.71
C LEU A 18 -1.89 -10.44 -2.54
N GLY A 19 -1.78 -10.40 -3.88
CA GLY A 19 -2.74 -11.00 -4.81
C GLY A 19 -2.64 -12.52 -4.78
N SER A 20 -3.45 -13.16 -3.94
CA SER A 20 -3.55 -14.62 -3.81
C SER A 20 -4.99 -15.07 -4.13
N PRO A 21 -5.21 -16.28 -4.71
CA PRO A 21 -6.50 -16.69 -5.27
C PRO A 21 -7.57 -17.09 -4.23
N LEU A 22 -7.38 -16.77 -2.95
CA LEU A 22 -8.29 -17.08 -1.84
C LEU A 22 -9.49 -16.13 -1.74
N LEU A 23 -9.61 -15.13 -2.61
CA LEU A 23 -10.74 -14.21 -2.66
C LEU A 23 -11.69 -14.57 -3.83
N PRO A 24 -13.02 -14.45 -3.66
CA PRO A 24 -13.98 -14.71 -4.72
C PRO A 24 -13.64 -13.94 -6.01
N LYS A 25 -13.86 -14.59 -7.16
CA LYS A 25 -13.47 -14.13 -8.49
C LYS A 25 -14.04 -12.79 -9.00
N PRO A 26 -15.13 -12.14 -8.51
CA PRO A 26 -15.56 -10.89 -9.13
C PRO A 26 -14.61 -9.71 -8.87
N PHE A 27 -13.62 -9.84 -8.00
CA PHE A 27 -12.62 -8.79 -7.72
C PHE A 27 -11.27 -8.98 -8.42
N LEU A 28 -11.09 -10.06 -9.18
CA LEU A 28 -9.85 -10.33 -9.90
C LEU A 28 -9.92 -9.79 -11.33
N PHE A 29 -9.87 -8.47 -11.47
CA PHE A 29 -9.53 -7.86 -12.76
C PHE A 29 -8.02 -8.02 -13.00
N GLY A 30 -7.70 -8.69 -14.12
CA GLY A 30 -6.52 -8.60 -14.98
C GLY A 30 -5.14 -8.29 -14.37
N ASP A 31 -4.18 -9.17 -14.64
CA ASP A 31 -2.73 -8.89 -14.63
C ASP A 31 -2.26 -7.92 -13.52
N GLN A 32 -2.31 -8.40 -12.28
CA GLN A 32 -2.23 -7.65 -11.01
C GLN A 32 -0.90 -6.95 -10.71
N CYS A 33 -0.07 -6.64 -11.71
CA CYS A 33 1.12 -5.86 -11.44
C CYS A 33 1.43 -4.77 -12.46
N LYS A 34 0.81 -3.59 -12.28
CA LYS A 34 1.35 -2.33 -12.80
C LYS A 34 1.14 -1.09 -11.91
N SER A 35 0.27 -1.13 -10.89
CA SER A 35 -0.06 0.07 -10.11
C SER A 35 -0.02 -0.12 -8.59
N ALA A 36 0.48 0.89 -7.88
CA ALA A 36 0.45 0.98 -6.43
C ALA A 36 -0.98 0.93 -5.89
N GLY A 37 -1.96 1.43 -6.65
CA GLY A 37 -3.39 1.30 -6.34
C GLY A 37 -3.81 -0.16 -6.20
N SER A 38 -3.42 -1.03 -7.14
CA SER A 38 -3.76 -2.47 -7.08
C SER A 38 -3.10 -3.21 -5.90
N LEU A 39 -1.84 -2.85 -5.59
CA LEU A 39 -1.12 -3.38 -4.45
C LEU A 39 -1.80 -2.96 -3.14
N LEU A 40 -2.12 -1.67 -3.01
CA LEU A 40 -2.73 -1.13 -1.82
C LEU A 40 -4.17 -1.63 -1.64
N GLN A 41 -4.93 -1.83 -2.72
CA GLN A 41 -6.22 -2.49 -2.67
C GLN A 41 -6.13 -3.87 -2.01
N SER A 42 -5.12 -4.66 -2.38
CA SER A 42 -4.89 -5.98 -1.79
C SER A 42 -4.53 -5.88 -0.30
N ALA A 43 -3.68 -4.90 0.07
CA ALA A 43 -3.27 -4.68 1.46
C ALA A 43 -4.42 -4.20 2.36
N VAL A 44 -5.20 -3.22 1.89
CA VAL A 44 -6.38 -2.69 2.60
C VAL A 44 -7.41 -3.78 2.79
N THR A 45 -7.72 -4.55 1.74
CA THR A 45 -8.69 -5.66 1.83
C THR A 45 -8.30 -6.67 2.91
N ARG A 46 -7.02 -7.07 2.96
CA ARG A 46 -6.50 -7.97 4.01
C ARG A 46 -6.56 -7.34 5.40
N THR A 47 -6.27 -6.05 5.51
CA THR A 47 -6.30 -5.32 6.78
C THR A 47 -7.71 -5.24 7.37
N LEU A 48 -8.70 -4.97 6.52
CA LEU A 48 -10.11 -4.88 6.93
C LEU A 48 -10.72 -6.26 7.25
N ALA A 49 -10.25 -7.33 6.60
CA ALA A 49 -10.72 -8.69 6.85
C ALA A 49 -10.12 -9.33 8.11
N ALA A 50 -9.00 -8.80 8.62
CA ALA A 50 -8.33 -9.32 9.81
C ALA A 50 -8.81 -8.61 11.08
N PRO A 51 -8.57 -9.16 12.29
CA PRO A 51 -8.82 -8.45 13.54
C PRO A 51 -8.06 -7.11 13.63
N PRO A 52 -8.59 -6.10 14.36
CA PRO A 52 -7.90 -4.84 14.62
C PRO A 52 -6.46 -5.03 15.12
N GLY A 53 -5.53 -4.18 14.67
CA GLY A 53 -4.12 -4.24 15.07
C GLY A 53 -3.24 -5.21 14.27
N HIS A 54 -3.77 -6.27 13.67
CA HIS A 54 -2.96 -7.32 13.04
C HIS A 54 -2.16 -6.83 11.83
N TYR A 55 -2.77 -5.99 11.00
CA TYR A 55 -2.15 -5.47 9.77
C TYR A 55 -1.91 -3.96 9.81
N ASP A 56 -2.23 -3.29 10.92
CA ASP A 56 -2.24 -1.84 11.01
C ASP A 56 -0.83 -1.26 10.76
N MET A 57 0.17 -1.79 11.48
CA MET A 57 1.58 -1.45 11.25
C MET A 57 2.08 -1.87 9.87
N PHE A 58 1.64 -3.04 9.38
CA PHE A 58 2.03 -3.51 8.04
C PHE A 58 1.56 -2.53 6.96
N LEU A 59 0.29 -2.11 7.01
CA LEU A 59 -0.30 -1.20 6.05
C LEU A 59 0.36 0.17 6.14
N ARG A 60 0.57 0.69 7.35
CA ARG A 60 1.21 1.99 7.56
C ARG A 60 2.64 2.02 7.01
N PHE A 61 3.44 1.00 7.29
CA PHE A 61 4.79 0.89 6.71
C PHE A 61 4.77 0.73 5.20
N LEU A 62 3.81 -0.04 4.64
CA LEU A 62 3.70 -0.17 3.19
C LEU A 62 3.35 1.18 2.52
N CYS A 63 2.47 1.98 3.13
CA CYS A 63 2.16 3.33 2.66
C CYS A 63 3.38 4.26 2.72
N GLY A 64 4.14 4.24 3.81
CA GLY A 64 5.38 5.01 3.92
C GLY A 64 6.41 4.61 2.87
N LEU A 65 6.58 3.31 2.59
CA LEU A 65 7.46 2.83 1.52
C LEU A 65 6.99 3.28 0.13
N LEU A 66 5.68 3.43 -0.09
CA LEU A 66 5.12 3.95 -1.33
C LEU A 66 5.25 5.47 -1.48
N SER A 67 5.58 6.22 -0.42
CA SER A 67 5.83 7.66 -0.51
C SER A 67 6.97 7.96 -1.49
N PRO A 68 6.80 8.91 -2.42
CA PRO A 68 7.87 9.37 -3.32
C PRO A 68 9.16 9.74 -2.60
N HIS A 69 9.06 10.40 -1.45
CA HIS A 69 10.24 10.77 -0.65
C HIS A 69 11.00 9.51 -0.22
N CYS A 70 10.31 8.52 0.35
CA CYS A 70 10.94 7.30 0.82
C CYS A 70 11.57 6.51 -0.35
N HIS A 71 10.79 6.18 -1.39
CA HIS A 71 11.31 5.27 -2.41
C HIS A 71 12.30 5.92 -3.37
N ASN A 72 12.17 7.20 -3.71
CA ASN A 72 13.14 7.86 -4.61
C ASN A 72 14.37 8.41 -3.88
N ASN A 73 14.24 8.88 -2.64
CA ASN A 73 15.35 9.57 -1.97
C ASN A 73 16.10 8.68 -0.97
N LEU A 74 15.38 7.84 -0.22
CA LEU A 74 15.98 7.05 0.86
C LEU A 74 16.38 5.63 0.41
N LEU A 75 15.54 4.98 -0.40
CA LEU A 75 15.74 3.58 -0.78
C LEU A 75 16.52 3.40 -2.09
N CYS A 76 16.34 4.30 -3.07
CA CYS A 76 17.14 4.30 -4.31
C CYS A 76 18.59 4.67 -4.00
N GLY A 77 19.54 3.97 -4.63
CA GLY A 77 20.98 4.15 -4.40
C GLY A 77 21.53 3.44 -3.14
N ASN A 78 20.68 3.11 -2.17
CA ASN A 78 21.04 2.35 -0.98
C ASN A 78 20.63 0.88 -1.08
N LEU A 79 19.33 0.59 -1.00
CA LEU A 79 18.80 -0.78 -1.05
C LEU A 79 18.51 -1.25 -2.48
N TYR A 80 18.27 -0.30 -3.40
CA TYR A 80 18.03 -0.60 -4.81
C TYR A 80 19.08 0.08 -5.69
N PRO A 81 19.78 -0.66 -6.58
CA PRO A 81 20.82 -0.09 -7.43
C PRO A 81 20.27 0.84 -8.53
N GLN A 82 18.97 0.79 -8.81
CA GLN A 82 18.33 1.68 -9.79
C GLN A 82 18.04 3.05 -9.18
N LYS A 83 18.46 4.11 -9.89
CA LYS A 83 18.27 5.51 -9.45
C LYS A 83 16.83 6.02 -9.53
N ASN A 84 15.90 5.25 -10.10
CA ASN A 84 14.49 5.61 -10.21
C ASN A 84 13.61 4.36 -10.19
N LEU A 85 13.04 4.04 -9.03
CA LEU A 85 12.03 3.00 -8.91
C LEU A 85 10.74 3.50 -9.58
N LYS A 86 10.33 2.90 -10.69
CA LYS A 86 9.08 3.29 -11.37
C LYS A 86 7.87 2.76 -10.62
N VAL A 87 7.34 3.55 -9.70
CA VAL A 87 6.09 3.27 -8.98
C VAL A 87 4.94 4.04 -9.65
N GLY A 88 4.14 3.35 -10.46
CA GLY A 88 2.93 3.93 -11.06
C GLY A 88 1.71 3.82 -10.14
N GLY A 89 0.68 4.65 -10.36
CA GLY A 89 -0.62 4.51 -9.69
C GLY A 89 -0.69 4.99 -8.24
N LEU A 90 0.18 5.90 -7.82
CA LEU A 90 0.15 6.50 -6.48
C LEU A 90 -1.13 7.31 -6.23
N ASP A 91 -1.62 8.05 -7.24
CA ASP A 91 -2.89 8.78 -7.12
C ASP A 91 -4.09 7.84 -6.92
N GLU A 92 -4.06 6.66 -7.53
CA GLU A 92 -5.08 5.63 -7.33
C GLU A 92 -5.02 5.09 -5.90
N ALA A 93 -3.82 4.83 -5.39
CA ALA A 93 -3.58 4.37 -4.03
C ALA A 93 -4.05 5.42 -3.00
N ARG A 94 -3.75 6.70 -3.23
CA ARG A 94 -4.22 7.81 -2.41
C ARG A 94 -5.75 7.91 -2.39
N ARG A 95 -6.39 7.93 -3.57
CA ARG A 95 -7.87 7.99 -3.68
C ARG A 95 -8.53 6.78 -3.02
N LEU A 96 -7.90 5.61 -3.10
CA LEU A 96 -8.38 4.42 -2.40
C LEU A 96 -8.38 4.61 -0.88
N LEU A 97 -7.29 5.13 -0.29
CA LEU A 97 -7.24 5.41 1.14
C LEU A 97 -8.30 6.43 1.55
N GLU A 98 -8.42 7.53 0.83
CA GLU A 98 -9.43 8.58 1.10
C GLU A 98 -10.86 8.02 1.10
N ARG A 99 -11.21 7.16 0.12
CA ARG A 99 -12.52 6.49 0.09
C ARG A 99 -12.70 5.50 1.22
N THR A 100 -11.66 4.75 1.56
CA THR A 100 -11.69 3.75 2.64
C THR A 100 -11.90 4.44 3.99
N ILE A 101 -11.23 5.57 4.23
CA ILE A 101 -11.40 6.39 5.44
C ILE A 101 -12.86 6.85 5.58
N ARG A 102 -13.43 7.45 4.53
CA ARG A 102 -14.84 7.92 4.53
C ARG A 102 -15.81 6.79 4.86
N THR A 103 -15.60 5.61 4.26
CA THR A 103 -16.45 4.43 4.50
C THR A 103 -16.30 3.90 5.93
N ALA A 104 -15.09 3.95 6.49
CA ALA A 104 -14.80 3.50 7.85
C ALA A 104 -15.34 4.47 8.92
N GLU A 105 -15.44 5.78 8.63
CA GLU A 105 -16.04 6.76 9.56
C GLU A 105 -17.50 6.41 9.90
N GLU A 106 -18.23 5.85 8.95
CA GLU A 106 -19.63 5.44 9.10
C GLU A 106 -19.77 4.04 9.73
N ASN A 107 -18.88 3.10 9.39
CA ASN A 107 -19.09 1.68 9.65
C ASN A 107 -18.06 1.00 10.57
N ASN A 108 -16.89 1.64 10.81
CA ASN A 108 -15.77 1.01 11.52
C ASN A 108 -14.78 2.05 12.09
N ARG A 109 -15.21 2.80 13.10
CA ARG A 109 -14.46 3.93 13.68
C ARG A 109 -13.08 3.55 14.21
N ASP A 110 -12.91 2.32 14.71
CA ASP A 110 -11.64 1.83 15.25
C ASP A 110 -10.53 1.74 14.19
N ARG A 111 -10.87 1.74 12.90
CA ARG A 111 -9.91 1.68 11.78
C ARG A 111 -9.52 3.04 11.24
N VAL A 112 -10.33 4.06 11.49
CA VAL A 112 -10.19 5.39 10.86
C VAL A 112 -8.83 6.00 11.19
N GLU A 113 -8.40 5.90 12.44
CA GLU A 113 -7.15 6.51 12.89
C GLU A 113 -5.95 5.91 12.16
N ASN A 114 -5.85 4.57 12.12
CA ASN A 114 -4.77 3.92 11.40
C ASN A 114 -4.79 4.22 9.89
N LEU A 115 -5.97 4.32 9.28
CA LEU A 115 -6.10 4.67 7.85
C LEU A 115 -5.68 6.12 7.57
N LYS A 116 -5.97 7.06 8.48
CA LYS A 116 -5.47 8.45 8.40
C LYS A 116 -3.96 8.50 8.49
N GLU A 117 -3.37 7.73 9.40
CA GLU A 117 -1.91 7.58 9.48
C GLU A 117 -1.33 6.96 8.20
N CYS A 118 -1.99 5.96 7.62
CA CYS A 118 -1.57 5.39 6.33
C CYS A 118 -1.57 6.43 5.20
N LEU A 119 -2.56 7.33 5.16
CA LEU A 119 -2.60 8.41 4.18
C LEU A 119 -1.48 9.42 4.45
N ARG A 120 -1.30 9.83 5.71
CA ARG A 120 -0.23 10.73 6.14
C ARG A 120 1.14 10.22 5.73
N GLU A 121 1.46 8.96 6.04
CA GLU A 121 2.76 8.35 5.69
C GLU A 121 3.00 8.29 4.16
N MET A 122 1.94 8.16 3.35
CA MET A 122 2.06 8.12 1.89
C MET A 122 2.27 9.51 1.27
N THR A 123 1.70 10.56 1.87
CA THR A 123 1.68 11.91 1.28
C THR A 123 2.62 12.90 1.95
N GLN A 124 3.19 12.58 3.12
CA GLN A 124 4.11 13.48 3.79
C GLN A 124 5.35 13.74 2.92
N GLU A 125 5.75 15.01 2.88
CA GLU A 125 7.01 15.47 2.32
C GLU A 125 7.87 15.85 3.53
N ASP A 126 8.95 15.09 3.79
CA ASP A 126 9.88 15.43 4.86
C ASP A 126 10.82 16.54 4.33
N GLU A 127 10.78 17.71 5.00
CA GLU A 127 11.63 18.89 4.73
C GLU A 127 13.10 18.68 5.10
#